data_AF-A0AAQ0A0J2-F1
#
_entry.id   AF-A0AAQ0A0J2-F1
#
_cell.length_a   1.000
_cell.length_b   1.000
_cell.length_c   1.000
_cell.angle_alpha   90.00
_cell.angle_beta   90.00
_cell.angle_gamma   90.00
#
_symmetry.space_group_name_H-M   'P 1'
#
loop_
_entity.id
_entity.type
_entity.pdbx_description
1 polymer ?
#
loop_
_entity_poly.entity_id
_entity_poly.type
_entity_poly.pdbx_seq_one_letter_code
_entity_poly.pdbx_strand_id
1 'polypeptide(L)'
;MKNITKRSPNPTQKELIRRGIGLAWLIVVVGYCFVLFVGVGSQSFWGGYGLIVPPLLAVGCAIVLFVRGEPDIAGGIFLGLVYVFCVLIVSVGILFFYFINNPPQLVNGWK
;
A
#
# COMPACT_ATOMS: atom_id res chain seq x y z
N MET A 1 4.93 14.45 -46.75
CA MET A 1 5.37 14.12 -45.38
C MET A 1 4.14 13.86 -44.52
N LYS A 2 3.86 12.60 -44.15
CA LYS A 2 2.76 12.25 -43.23
C LYS A 2 3.22 12.55 -41.81
N ASN A 3 2.54 13.48 -41.15
CA ASN A 3 2.84 13.88 -39.77
C ASN A 3 2.32 12.78 -38.83
N ILE A 4 3.20 11.86 -38.44
CA ILE A 4 2.89 10.75 -37.54
C ILE A 4 3.07 11.24 -36.09
N THR A 5 2.25 12.20 -35.66
CA THR A 5 2.04 12.39 -34.23
C THR A 5 1.43 11.11 -33.70
N LYS A 6 2.26 10.24 -33.12
CA LYS A 6 1.84 9.10 -32.29
C LYS A 6 0.96 9.65 -31.17
N ARG A 7 -0.33 9.81 -31.43
CA ARG A 7 -1.34 9.98 -30.40
C ARG A 7 -1.29 8.67 -29.61
N SER A 8 -0.68 8.70 -28.43
CA SER A 8 -0.73 7.58 -27.50
C SER A 8 -2.21 7.17 -27.39
N PRO A 9 -2.54 5.88 -27.61
CA PRO A 9 -3.93 5.44 -27.48
C PRO A 9 -4.42 5.84 -26.10
N ASN A 10 -5.62 6.43 -26.04
CA ASN A 10 -6.22 6.82 -24.77
C ASN A 10 -6.25 5.55 -23.88
N PRO A 11 -5.69 5.61 -22.66
CA PRO A 11 -5.60 4.42 -21.81
C PRO A 11 -6.98 3.82 -21.63
N THR A 12 -7.07 2.50 -21.76
CA THR A 12 -8.34 1.81 -21.54
C THR A 12 -8.71 1.90 -20.06
N GLN A 13 -10.01 1.85 -19.75
CA GLN A 13 -10.51 1.91 -18.36
C GLN A 13 -9.80 0.90 -17.44
N LYS A 14 -9.55 -0.33 -17.93
CA LYS A 14 -8.79 -1.36 -17.20
C LYS A 14 -7.36 -0.92 -16.86
N GLU A 15 -6.72 -0.18 -17.75
CA GLU A 15 -5.36 0.32 -17.55
C GLU A 15 -5.33 1.45 -16.51
N LEU A 16 -6.35 2.32 -16.51
CA LEU A 16 -6.52 3.38 -15.49
C LEU A 16 -6.73 2.79 -14.09
N ILE A 17 -7.59 1.77 -13.98
CA ILE A 17 -7.82 1.05 -12.71
C ILE A 17 -6.53 0.37 -12.25
N ARG A 18 -5.81 -0.31 -13.15
CA ARG A 18 -4.53 -0.98 -12.83
C ARG A 18 -3.47 0.03 -12.37
N ARG A 19 -3.41 1.21 -13.00
CA ARG A 19 -2.56 2.31 -12.55
C ARG A 19 -2.94 2.77 -11.15
N GLY A 20 -4.23 2.95 -10.86
CA GLY A 20 -4.71 3.27 -9.52
C GLY A 20 -4.31 2.24 -8.46
N ILE A 21 -4.45 0.94 -8.76
CA ILE A 21 -4.02 -0.15 -7.87
C ILE A 21 -2.52 -0.08 -7.60
N GLY A 22 -1.71 0.09 -8.65
CA GLY A 22 -0.27 0.23 -8.53
C GLY A 22 0.13 1.48 -7.74
N LEU A 23 -0.60 2.58 -7.89
CA LEU A 23 -0.37 3.84 -7.20
C LEU A 23 -0.67 3.72 -5.70
N ALA A 24 -1.74 3.01 -5.33
CA ALA A 24 -2.04 2.68 -3.94
C ALA A 24 -0.89 1.88 -3.29
N TRP A 25 -0.44 0.82 -3.96
CA TRP A 25 0.71 0.03 -3.51
C TRP A 25 1.95 0.87 -3.34
N LEU A 26 2.25 1.74 -4.30
CA LEU A 26 3.42 2.60 -4.26
C LEU A 26 3.35 3.59 -3.09
N ILE A 27 2.22 4.27 -2.90
CA ILE A 27 2.03 5.20 -1.77
C ILE A 27 2.19 4.47 -0.44
N VAL A 28 1.58 3.29 -0.32
CA VAL A 28 1.59 2.54 0.93
C VAL A 28 2.98 1.99 1.25
N VAL A 29 3.65 1.34 0.28
CA VAL A 29 5.00 0.78 0.47
C VAL A 29 6.03 1.89 0.71
N VAL A 30 6.04 2.94 -0.12
CA VAL A 30 6.98 4.06 0.05
C VAL A 30 6.70 4.80 1.35
N GLY A 31 5.43 5.01 1.69
CA GLY A 31 5.02 5.63 2.95
C GLY A 31 5.49 4.82 4.16
N TYR A 32 5.33 3.49 4.14
CA TYR A 32 5.84 2.62 5.19
C TYR A 32 7.38 2.61 5.24
N CYS A 33 8.07 2.59 4.10
CA CYS A 33 9.53 2.72 4.08
C CYS A 33 9.98 4.04 4.72
N PHE A 34 9.33 5.16 4.38
CA PHE A 34 9.63 6.46 4.96
C PHE A 34 9.39 6.50 6.47
N VAL A 35 8.24 5.96 6.92
CA VAL A 35 7.93 5.79 8.35
C VAL A 35 9.00 4.96 9.06
N LEU A 36 9.48 3.88 8.43
CA LEU A 36 10.54 3.04 9.00
C LEU A 36 11.86 3.82 9.09
N PHE A 37 12.29 4.49 8.01
CA PHE A 37 13.54 5.27 7.99
C PHE A 37 13.53 6.44 8.99
N VAL A 38 12.41 7.15 9.10
CA VAL A 38 12.26 8.27 10.04
C VAL A 38 12.05 7.78 11.48
N GLY A 39 11.36 6.64 11.64
CA GLY A 39 11.02 6.04 12.92
C GLY A 39 12.18 5.36 13.65
N VAL A 40 13.30 5.05 12.97
CA VAL A 40 14.51 4.47 13.61
C VAL A 40 15.07 5.39 14.72
N GLY A 41 14.76 6.69 14.72
CA GLY A 41 15.29 7.66 15.70
C GLY A 41 14.35 8.04 16.87
N SER A 42 13.04 7.77 16.79
CA SER A 42 12.07 8.33 17.75
C SER A 42 11.11 7.26 18.24
N GLN A 43 11.45 6.64 19.37
CA GLN A 43 10.54 5.76 20.10
C GLN A 43 9.27 6.54 20.52
N SER A 44 8.12 5.90 20.34
CA SER A 44 6.81 6.23 20.94
C SER A 44 5.77 6.99 20.10
N PHE A 45 6.04 8.12 19.44
CA PHE A 45 4.95 8.86 18.74
C PHE A 45 4.59 8.30 17.35
N TRP A 46 5.54 7.65 16.66
CA TRP A 46 5.34 7.18 15.28
C TRP A 46 4.81 5.75 15.16
N GLY A 47 4.83 4.94 16.23
CA GLY A 47 4.46 3.53 16.15
C GLY A 47 2.99 3.28 15.74
N GLY A 48 2.06 4.07 16.28
CA GLY A 48 0.63 3.98 15.94
C GLY A 48 0.25 4.82 14.71
N TYR A 49 0.71 6.07 14.65
CA TYR A 49 0.38 6.99 13.56
C TYR A 49 1.08 6.63 12.25
N GLY A 50 2.34 6.21 12.31
CA GLY A 50 3.09 5.76 11.14
C GLY A 50 2.46 4.53 10.48
N LEU A 51 1.63 3.77 11.20
CA LEU A 51 0.93 2.63 10.65
C LEU A 51 -0.30 3.02 9.81
N ILE A 52 -0.95 4.13 10.17
CA ILE A 52 -2.20 4.62 9.57
C ILE A 52 -1.96 5.71 8.52
N VAL A 53 -0.88 6.48 8.64
CA VAL A 53 -0.59 7.62 7.75
C VAL A 53 -0.47 7.22 6.27
N PRO A 54 0.27 6.16 5.88
CA PRO A 54 0.40 5.75 4.47
C PRO A 54 -0.95 5.40 3.79
N PRO A 55 -1.83 4.58 4.38
CA PRO A 55 -3.14 4.33 3.78
C PRO A 55 -4.05 5.57 3.79
N LEU A 56 -3.95 6.45 4.80
CA LEU A 56 -4.70 7.71 4.82
C LEU A 56 -4.29 8.65 3.67
N LEU A 57 -2.98 8.72 3.38
CA LEU A 57 -2.45 9.46 2.24
C LEU A 57 -2.98 8.92 0.91
N ALA A 58 -3.06 7.60 0.76
CA ALA A 58 -3.62 6.98 -0.43
C ALA A 58 -5.11 7.33 -0.61
N VAL A 59 -5.90 7.34 0.48
CA VAL A 59 -7.30 7.81 0.45
C VAL A 59 -7.39 9.29 0.07
N GLY A 60 -6.53 10.14 0.63
CA GLY A 60 -6.46 11.56 0.25
C GLY A 60 -6.17 11.75 -1.24
N CYS A 61 -5.21 11.01 -1.79
CA CYS A 61 -4.92 11.02 -3.23
C CYS A 61 -6.12 10.56 -4.07
N ALA A 62 -6.83 9.51 -3.63
CA ALA A 62 -8.03 9.04 -4.32
C ALA A 62 -9.14 10.11 -4.35
N ILE A 63 -9.36 10.83 -3.23
CA ILE A 63 -10.34 11.92 -3.16
C ILE A 63 -9.96 13.06 -4.12
N VAL A 64 -8.68 13.47 -4.16
CA VAL A 64 -8.21 14.52 -5.07
C VAL A 64 -8.41 14.11 -6.54
N LEU A 65 -8.12 12.86 -6.89
CA LEU A 65 -8.32 12.34 -8.25
C LEU A 65 -9.79 12.25 -8.62
N PHE A 66 -10.65 11.91 -7.66
CA PHE A 66 -12.10 11.91 -7.85
C PHE A 66 -12.62 13.33 -8.15
N VAL A 67 -12.20 14.33 -7.38
CA VAL A 67 -12.57 15.74 -7.60
C VAL A 67 -12.03 16.28 -8.94
N ARG A 68 -10.89 15.76 -9.41
CA ARG A 68 -10.30 16.09 -10.72
C ARG A 68 -10.98 15.42 -11.91
N GLY A 69 -11.99 14.58 -11.67
CA GLY A 69 -12.71 13.89 -12.75
C GLY A 69 -12.03 12.63 -13.26
N GLU A 70 -11.15 12.01 -12.46
CA GLU A 70 -10.50 10.73 -12.76
C GLU A 70 -11.00 9.60 -11.84
N PRO A 71 -12.31 9.27 -11.85
CA PRO A 71 -12.91 8.32 -10.92
C PRO A 71 -12.39 6.89 -11.11
N ASP A 72 -11.98 6.51 -12.33
CA ASP A 72 -11.42 5.17 -12.60
C ASP A 72 -10.09 4.93 -11.88
N ILE A 73 -9.23 5.97 -11.81
CA ILE A 73 -7.95 5.88 -11.09
C ILE A 73 -8.20 5.89 -9.58
N ALA A 74 -9.09 6.77 -9.12
CA ALA A 74 -9.50 6.82 -7.70
C ALA A 74 -10.09 5.48 -7.23
N GLY A 75 -10.97 4.88 -8.03
CA GLY A 75 -11.52 3.54 -7.78
C GLY A 75 -10.45 2.46 -7.75
N GLY A 76 -9.46 2.53 -8.64
CA GLY A 76 -8.28 1.67 -8.61
C GLY A 76 -7.47 1.81 -7.32
N ILE A 77 -7.34 3.02 -6.77
CA ILE A 77 -6.62 3.25 -5.50
C ILE A 77 -7.37 2.59 -4.33
N PHE A 78 -8.70 2.74 -4.25
CA PHE A 78 -9.50 2.06 -3.23
C PHE A 78 -9.41 0.54 -3.35
N LEU A 79 -9.49 0.00 -4.57
CA LEU A 79 -9.34 -1.44 -4.82
C LEU A 79 -7.95 -1.94 -4.39
N GLY A 80 -6.92 -1.14 -4.69
CA GLY A 80 -5.53 -1.42 -4.28
C GLY A 80 -5.36 -1.41 -2.76
N LEU A 81 -5.97 -0.46 -2.06
CA LEU A 81 -5.98 -0.42 -0.59
C LEU A 81 -6.64 -1.67 0.01
N VAL A 82 -7.82 -2.05 -0.47
CA VAL A 82 -8.51 -3.28 -0.02
C VAL A 82 -7.63 -4.50 -0.25
N TYR A 83 -6.97 -4.58 -1.40
CA TYR A 83 -6.05 -5.67 -1.71
C TYR A 83 -4.86 -5.71 -0.74
N VAL A 84 -4.25 -4.56 -0.41
CA VAL A 84 -3.17 -4.47 0.57
C VAL A 84 -3.63 -4.97 1.95
N PHE A 85 -4.82 -4.58 2.39
CA PHE A 85 -5.39 -5.07 3.66
C PHE A 85 -5.63 -6.58 3.64
N CYS A 86 -6.17 -7.12 2.54
CA CYS A 86 -6.35 -8.57 2.39
C CYS A 86 -5.02 -9.32 2.47
N VAL A 87 -3.97 -8.84 1.77
CA VAL A 87 -2.63 -9.43 1.83
C VAL A 87 -2.09 -9.39 3.27
N LEU A 88 -2.24 -8.26 3.96
CA LEU A 88 -1.77 -8.11 5.34
C LEU A 88 -2.48 -9.07 6.30
N ILE A 89 -3.80 -9.22 6.19
CA ILE A 89 -4.58 -10.18 6.99
C ILE A 89 -4.11 -11.61 6.73
N VAL A 90 -3.92 -11.98 5.45
CA VAL A 90 -3.42 -13.31 5.07
C VAL A 90 -2.01 -13.53 5.62
N SER A 91 -1.11 -12.55 5.52
CA SER A 91 0.25 -12.66 6.07
C SER A 91 0.25 -12.83 7.58
N VAL A 92 -0.56 -12.05 8.31
CA VAL A 92 -0.69 -12.20 9.77
C VAL A 92 -1.28 -13.55 10.13
N GLY A 93 -2.30 -14.03 9.39
CA GLY A 93 -2.89 -15.34 9.59
C GLY A 93 -1.88 -16.48 9.39
N ILE A 94 -1.06 -16.41 8.35
CA ILE A 94 0.01 -17.38 8.09
C ILE A 94 1.06 -17.34 9.21
N LEU A 95 1.51 -16.15 9.62
CA LEU A 95 2.45 -15.99 10.73
C LEU A 95 1.89 -16.60 12.02
N PHE A 96 0.64 -16.29 12.36
CA PHE A 96 0.00 -16.81 13.56
C PHE A 96 -0.13 -18.34 13.52
N PHE A 97 -0.57 -18.89 12.38
CA PHE A 97 -0.62 -20.34 12.18
C PHE A 97 0.79 -20.97 12.29
N TYR A 98 1.81 -20.35 11.71
CA TYR A 98 3.18 -20.83 11.81
C TYR A 98 3.68 -20.84 13.26
N PHE A 99 3.43 -19.77 14.02
CA PHE A 99 3.80 -19.66 15.44
C PHE A 99 3.09 -20.68 16.34
N ILE A 100 1.82 -20.99 16.07
CA ILE A 100 1.09 -22.03 16.80
C ILE A 100 1.70 -23.42 16.55
N ASN A 101 2.03 -23.71 15.29
CA ASN A 101 2.59 -25.01 14.92
C ASN A 101 4.08 -25.16 15.24
N ASN A 102 4.81 -24.05 15.33
CA ASN A 102 6.23 -24.00 15.67
C ASN A 102 6.45 -22.98 16.78
N PRO A 103 6.05 -23.30 18.03
CA PRO A 103 6.27 -22.40 19.14
C PRO A 103 7.77 -22.13 19.26
N PRO A 104 8.19 -20.84 19.35
CA PRO A 104 9.60 -20.51 19.48
C PRO A 104 10.12 -21.18 20.75
N GLN A 105 11.12 -22.04 20.61
CA GLN A 105 11.77 -22.65 21.76
C GLN A 105 12.47 -21.52 22.51
N LEU A 106 11.90 -21.12 23.65
CA LEU A 106 12.57 -20.28 24.63
C LEU A 106 13.79 -21.08 25.10
N VAL A 107 14.95 -20.80 24.52
CA VAL A 107 16.23 -21.28 25.05
C VAL A 107 16.44 -20.53 26.36
N ASN A 108 15.83 -21.02 27.43
CA ASN A 108 16.22 -20.65 28.78
C ASN A 108 17.64 -21.18 28.96
N GLY A 109 18.63 -20.32 28.71
CA GLY A 109 20.04 -20.57 29.00
C GLY A 109 20.36 -20.61 30.50
N TRP A 110 19.47 -21.17 31.31
CA TRP A 110 19.71 -21.44 32.72
C TRP A 110 20.35 -22.82 32.82
N LYS A 111 21.69 -22.78 32.88
CA LYS A 111 22.52 -23.88 33.34
C LYS A 111 22.50 -23.93 34.86
#